data_AF-A0A2V3PT57-F1
#
_entry.id   AF-A0A2V3PT57-F1
#
_cell.length_a   1.000
_cell.length_b   1.000
_cell.length_c   1.000
_cell.angle_alpha   90.00
_cell.angle_beta   90.00
_cell.angle_gamma   90.00
#
_symmetry.space_group_name_H-M   'P 1'
#
loop_
_entity.id
_entity.type
_entity.pdbx_description
1 polymer ?
#
loop_
_entity_poly.entity_id
_entity_poly.type
_entity_poly.pdbx_seq_one_letter_code
_entity_poly.pdbx_strand_id
1 'polypeptide(L)' 'MTRNELALRSKLLVGLSLSYTRLIEKKQIEDGNLIFSKNGKIVKVRARKLSNEAESAGII' A
#
# COMPACT_ATOMS: atom_id res chain seq x y z
N MET A 1 3.01 -0.82 25.54
CA MET A 1 3.82 -0.19 24.48
C MET A 1 4.41 1.09 25.03
N THR A 2 5.72 1.27 24.94
CA THR A 2 6.41 2.49 25.39
C THR A 2 6.21 3.64 24.38
N ARG A 3 6.48 4.89 24.79
CA ARG A 3 6.43 6.05 23.88
C ARG A 3 7.38 5.89 22.69
N ASN A 4 8.55 5.29 22.91
CA ASN A 4 9.54 5.06 21.86
C ASN A 4 9.07 4.00 20.85
N GLU A 5 8.44 2.92 21.33
CA GLU A 5 7.84 1.90 20.47
C GLU A 5 6.70 2.46 19.61
N LEU A 6 5.85 3.33 20.17
CA LEU A 6 4.79 4.01 19.43
C LEU A 6 5.37 4.92 18.34
N ALA A 7 6.37 5.74 18.67
CA ALA A 7 7.02 6.62 17.70
C ALA A 7 7.71 5.85 16.56
N LEU A 8 8.36 4.73 16.87
CA LEU A 8 8.96 3.84 15.86
C LEU A 8 7.90 3.23 14.95
N ARG A 9 6.81 2.71 15.53
CA ARG A 9 5.69 2.13 14.78
C ARG A 9 5.10 3.15 13.80
N SER A 10 4.90 4.40 14.23
CA SER A 10 4.38 5.45 13.35
C SER A 10 5.30 5.72 12.16
N LYS A 11 6.62 5.80 12.38
CA LYS A 11 7.58 5.98 11.28
C LYS A 11 7.56 4.82 10.29
N LEU A 12 7.46 3.58 10.78
CA LEU A 12 7.37 2.39 9.93
C LEU A 12 6.11 2.41 9.07
N LEU A 13 4.95 2.77 9.66
CA LEU A 13 3.69 2.87 8.92
C LEU A 13 3.74 3.95 7.83
N VAL A 14 4.32 5.11 8.13
CA VAL A 14 4.51 6.18 7.14
C VAL A 14 5.42 5.72 5.99
N GLY A 15 6.53 5.06 6.30
CA GLY A 15 7.44 4.53 5.28
C GLY A 15 6.78 3.48 4.40
N LEU A 16 6.04 2.54 4.98
CA LEU A 16 5.29 1.52 4.25
C LEU A 16 4.21 2.13 3.35
N SER A 17 3.48 3.12 3.84
CA SER A 17 2.47 3.84 3.05
C SER A 17 3.11 4.54 1.85
N LEU A 18 4.23 5.25 2.05
CA LEU A 18 4.96 5.92 0.97
C LEU A 18 5.48 4.93 -0.09
N SER A 19 6.05 3.81 0.36
CA SER A 19 6.52 2.74 -0.54
C SER A 19 5.38 2.11 -1.34
N TYR A 20 4.23 1.88 -0.69
CA TYR A 20 3.03 1.32 -1.31
C TYR A 20 2.48 2.25 -2.40
N THR A 21 2.32 3.55 -2.10
CA THR A 21 1.84 4.56 -3.06
C THR A 21 2.75 4.63 -4.28
N ARG A 22 4.07 4.75 -4.08
CA ARG A 22 5.04 4.79 -5.18
C ARG A 22 5.02 3.54 -6.06
N LEU A 23 4.79 2.37 -5.46
CA LEU A 23 4.68 1.11 -6.19
C LEU A 23 3.44 1.12 -7.10
N ILE A 24 2.29 1.56 -6.59
CA ILE A 24 1.06 1.67 -7.39
C ILE A 24 1.27 2.64 -8.54
N GLU A 25 1.76 3.85 -8.28
CA GLU A 25 2.00 4.88 -9.30
C GLU A 25 2.90 4.34 -10.42
N LYS A 26 4.03 3.72 -10.05
CA LYS A 26 4.96 3.14 -11.03
C LYS A 26 4.27 2.06 -11.87
N LYS A 27 3.51 1.17 -11.24
CA LYS A 27 2.82 0.08 -11.96
C LYS A 27 1.65 0.57 -12.79
N GLN A 28 0.99 1.66 -12.42
CA GLN A 28 -0.03 2.32 -13.24
C GLN A 28 0.56 2.90 -14.52
N ILE A 29 1.69 3.61 -14.41
CA ILE A 29 2.42 4.18 -15.56
C ILE A 29 2.84 3.08 -16.54
N GLU A 30 3.33 1.96 -16.03
CA GLU A 30 3.77 0.80 -16.83
C GLU A 30 2.61 -0.06 -17.37
N ASP A 31 1.35 0.27 -17.07
CA ASP A 31 0.17 -0.60 -17.29
C ASP A 31 0.35 -2.04 -16.76
N GLY A 32 1.08 -2.15 -15.65
CA GLY A 32 1.46 -3.40 -15.03
C GLY A 32 0.36 -4.02 -14.16
N ASN A 33 0.63 -5.23 -13.69
CA ASN A 33 -0.22 -5.92 -12.73
C ASN A 33 0.42 -5.93 -11.34
N LEU A 34 -0.41 -5.76 -10.31
CA LEU A 34 -0.07 -6.09 -8.94
C LEU A 34 -0.53 -7.52 -8.64
N ILE A 35 0.35 -8.29 -8.02
CA ILE A 35 0.12 -9.71 -7.74
C ILE A 35 0.33 -9.92 -6.24
N PHE A 36 -0.68 -10.47 -5.58
CA PHE A 36 -0.61 -10.77 -4.15
C PHE A 36 -1.41 -12.02 -3.83
N SER A 37 -1.11 -12.64 -2.69
CA SER A 37 -1.87 -13.76 -2.17
C SER A 37 -3.03 -13.25 -1.31
N LYS A 38 -4.23 -13.75 -1.56
CA LYS A 38 -5.41 -13.53 -0.71
C LYS A 38 -6.09 -14.87 -0.49
N ASN A 39 -6.19 -15.29 0.77
CA ASN A 39 -6.80 -16.56 1.18
C ASN A 39 -6.23 -17.77 0.41
N GLY A 40 -4.90 -17.82 0.27
CA GLY A 40 -4.19 -18.91 -0.43
C GLY A 40 -4.32 -18.87 -1.96
N LYS A 41 -5.00 -17.88 -2.53
CA LYS A 41 -5.13 -17.70 -3.99
C LYS A 41 -4.30 -16.53 -4.47
N ILE A 42 -3.66 -16.71 -5.62
CA ILE A 42 -2.93 -15.64 -6.30
C ILE A 42 -3.94 -14.74 -7.01
N VAL A 43 -4.01 -13.48 -6.60
CA VAL A 43 -4.86 -12.44 -7.20
C VAL A 43 -3.98 -11.53 -8.05
N LYS A 44 -4.39 -11.29 -9.30
CA LYS A 44 -3.76 -10.34 -10.21
C LYS A 44 -4.71 -9.18 -10.45
N VAL A 45 -4.25 -7.96 -10.20
CA VAL A 45 -5.03 -6.74 -10.40
C VAL A 45 -4.28 -5.81 -11.34
N ARG A 46 -4.96 -5.30 -12.37
CA ARG A 46 -4.39 -4.28 -13.26
C ARG A 46 -4.24 -2.98 -12.48
N ALA A 47 -3.03 -2.45 -12.41
CA ALA A 47 -2.73 -1.27 -11.61
C ALA A 47 -3.52 -0.04 -12.08
N ARG A 48 -3.74 0.11 -13.40
CA ARG A 48 -4.54 1.20 -14.01
C ARG A 48 -5.95 1.35 -13.42
N LYS A 49 -6.55 0.26 -12.89
CA LYS A 49 -7.91 0.27 -12.33
C LYS A 49 -7.96 0.53 -10.83
N LEU A 50 -6.81 0.66 -10.17
CA LEU A 50 -6.75 1.01 -8.76
C LEU A 50 -6.90 2.52 -8.63
N SER A 51 -7.91 3.01 -7.92
CA SER A 51 -7.94 4.39 -7.45
C SER A 51 -6.86 4.56 -6.38
N ASN A 52 -6.17 5.71 -6.35
CA ASN A 52 -5.27 6.10 -5.26
C ASN A 52 -6.09 6.48 -4.03
N GLU A 53 -6.94 5.58 -3.56
CA GLU A 53 -7.74 5.75 -2.36
C GLU A 53 -6.90 5.36 -1.14
N ALA A 54 -5.84 6.13 -0.90
CA ALA A 54 -5.28 6.26 0.44
C ALA A 54 -6.22 7.10 1.36
N GLU A 55 -7.26 7.73 0.80
CA GLU A 55 -8.23 8.59 1.52
C GLU A 55 -9.52 7.90 2.00
N SER A 56 -9.97 6.80 1.39
CA SER A 56 -11.31 6.24 1.69
C SER A 56 -11.33 5.15 2.78
N ALA A 57 -10.17 4.62 3.16
CA ALA A 57 -10.03 3.77 4.34
C ALA A 57 -9.70 4.64 5.56
N GLY A 58 -10.72 5.28 6.14
CA GLY A 58 -10.64 6.24 7.25
C GLY A 58 -9.73 5.81 8.41
N ILE A 59 -8.43 6.06 8.25
CA ILE A 59 -7.40 6.01 9.27
C ILE A 59 -6.71 7.38 9.25
N ILE A 60 -7.49 8.39 9.61
CA ILE A 60 -7.01 9.65 10.19
C ILE A 60 -7.79 9.84 11.48
#